data_AF-A0A946QFJ0-F1
#
_entry.id   AF-A0A946QFJ0-F1
#
_cell.length_a   1.000
_cell.length_b   1.000
_cell.length_c   1.000
_cell.angle_alpha   90.00
_cell.angle_beta   90.00
_cell.angle_gamma   90.00
#
_symmetry.space_group_name_H-M   'P 1'
#
loop_
_entity.id
_entity.type
_entity.pdbx_description
1 polymer ?
#
loop_
_entity_poly.entity_id
_entity_poly.type
_entity_poly.pdbx_seq_one_letter_code
_entity_poly.pdbx_strand_id
1 'polypeptide(L)'
;MILGGIILKPGKNLTTNNQGGFTLIEIIAVLLIFGILSAVAIPKYMDLQNQARIKSGQTAIAEIKTRLSTAYGQYLLSNQGSAPANIAAICSLVNDTSILPANANGNIPLGNDFTANLNNGLITVTQVNGVSVSGVTGTWALPN
;
A
#
# COMPACT_ATOMS: atom_id res chain seq x y z
N MET A 1 44.99 -16.24 -80.05
CA MET A 1 44.07 -17.30 -79.60
C MET A 1 43.70 -16.97 -78.18
N ILE A 2 42.39 -16.86 -77.92
CA ILE A 2 41.66 -16.93 -76.62
C ILE A 2 42.08 -15.94 -75.51
N LEU A 3 41.21 -15.24 -74.78
CA LEU A 3 39.75 -15.05 -74.76
C LEU A 3 39.58 -13.77 -73.88
N GLY A 4 38.84 -12.75 -74.30
CA GLY A 4 37.48 -12.57 -73.79
C GLY A 4 37.37 -12.66 -72.27
N GLY A 5 37.67 -11.57 -71.53
CA GLY A 5 37.42 -11.48 -70.09
C GLY A 5 36.64 -10.21 -69.76
N ILE A 6 35.32 -10.24 -69.96
CA ILE A 6 34.41 -9.19 -69.46
C ILE A 6 34.39 -9.30 -67.93
N ILE A 7 34.90 -8.28 -67.24
CA ILE A 7 34.79 -8.17 -65.78
C ILE A 7 33.38 -7.66 -65.47
N LEU A 8 32.49 -8.55 -65.01
CA LEU A 8 31.19 -8.14 -64.48
C LEU A 8 31.38 -7.50 -63.10
N LYS A 9 31.01 -6.22 -63.00
CA LYS A 9 30.99 -5.49 -61.73
C LYS A 9 29.85 -6.04 -60.87
N PRO A 10 30.09 -6.44 -59.60
CA PRO A 10 29.05 -7.01 -58.75
C PRO A 10 27.92 -6.00 -58.51
N GLY A 11 26.68 -6.46 -58.68
CA GLY A 11 25.47 -5.67 -58.46
C GLY A 11 25.35 -5.23 -57.01
N LYS A 12 25.22 -3.92 -56.81
CA LYS A 12 25.00 -3.28 -55.51
C LYS A 12 23.68 -3.79 -54.92
N ASN A 13 23.73 -4.52 -53.80
CA ASN A 13 22.53 -4.86 -53.02
C ASN A 13 21.93 -3.56 -52.44
N LEU A 14 20.80 -3.12 -52.99
CA LEU A 14 20.02 -2.00 -52.47
C LEU A 14 19.04 -2.54 -51.42
N THR A 15 19.53 -2.82 -50.21
CA THR A 15 18.66 -2.96 -49.05
C THR A 15 18.17 -1.57 -48.67
N THR A 16 17.06 -1.14 -49.30
CA THR A 16 16.36 0.10 -48.98
C THR A 16 15.72 -0.04 -47.60
N ASN A 17 16.48 0.27 -46.55
CA ASN A 17 15.93 0.44 -45.22
C ASN A 17 15.11 1.74 -45.23
N ASN A 18 13.81 1.60 -45.48
CA ASN A 18 12.83 2.68 -45.40
C ASN A 18 12.70 3.14 -43.94
N GLN A 19 13.62 4.01 -43.52
CA GLN A 19 13.63 4.64 -42.21
C GLN A 19 12.54 5.73 -42.20
N GLY A 20 11.30 5.31 -42.02
CA GLY A 20 10.19 6.21 -41.69
C GLY A 20 10.39 6.71 -40.27
N GLY A 21 11.00 7.89 -40.12
CA GLY A 21 11.07 8.59 -38.84
C GLY A 21 9.73 9.23 -38.49
N PHE A 22 9.42 9.32 -37.20
CA PHE A 22 8.30 10.12 -36.70
C PHE A 22 8.52 11.59 -37.02
N THR A 23 7.46 12.29 -37.40
CA THR A 23 7.52 13.73 -37.65
C THR A 23 7.54 14.50 -36.33
N LEU A 24 8.20 15.67 -36.32
CA LEU A 24 8.24 16.53 -35.13
C LEU A 24 6.83 16.97 -34.71
N ILE A 25 5.94 17.14 -35.68
CA ILE A 25 4.54 17.51 -35.43
C ILE A 25 3.75 16.39 -34.74
N GLU A 26 4.03 15.12 -35.03
CA GLU A 26 3.40 13.98 -34.34
C GLU A 26 3.78 13.95 -32.87
N ILE A 27 5.05 14.16 -32.55
CA ILE A 27 5.51 14.18 -31.15
C ILE A 27 4.88 15.36 -30.39
N ILE A 28 4.76 16.53 -31.01
CA ILE A 28 4.12 17.70 -30.39
C ILE A 28 2.63 17.47 -30.14
N ALA A 29 1.90 16.95 -31.13
CA ALA A 29 0.46 16.69 -30.99
C ALA A 29 0.18 15.65 -29.88
N VAL A 30 1.02 14.61 -29.77
CA VAL A 30 0.92 13.58 -28.73
C VAL A 30 1.22 14.15 -27.34
N LEU A 31 2.27 14.96 -27.20
CA LEU A 31 2.61 15.61 -25.93
C LEU A 31 1.53 16.61 -25.50
N LEU A 32 0.89 17.32 -26.43
CA LEU A 32 -0.22 18.22 -26.15
C LEU A 32 -1.41 17.46 -25.54
N ILE A 33 -1.81 16.35 -26.16
CA ILE A 33 -2.91 15.52 -25.66
C ILE A 33 -2.54 14.89 -24.31
N PHE A 34 -1.35 14.29 -24.18
CA PHE A 34 -0.88 13.74 -22.91
C PHE A 34 -0.79 14.80 -21.81
N GLY A 35 -0.46 16.05 -22.15
CA GLY A 35 -0.43 17.18 -21.22
C GLY A 35 -1.82 17.45 -20.62
N ILE A 36 -2.86 17.54 -21.45
CA ILE A 36 -4.25 17.77 -21.01
C ILE A 36 -4.73 16.60 -20.15
N LEU A 37 -4.48 15.35 -20.59
CA LEU A 37 -4.88 14.16 -19.84
C LEU A 37 -4.19 14.10 -18.47
N SER A 38 -2.89 14.40 -18.42
CA SER A 38 -2.10 14.35 -17.18
C SER A 38 -2.57 15.40 -16.16
N ALA A 39 -2.92 16.60 -16.62
CA ALA A 39 -3.42 17.68 -15.76
C ALA A 39 -4.69 17.27 -14.99
N VAL A 40 -5.58 16.48 -15.60
CA VAL A 40 -6.80 16.00 -14.96
C VAL A 40 -6.59 14.67 -14.21
N ALA A 41 -5.74 13.78 -14.75
CA ALA A 41 -5.56 12.44 -14.21
C ALA A 41 -4.75 12.42 -12.90
N ILE A 42 -3.69 13.23 -12.80
CA ILE A 42 -2.79 13.26 -11.62
C ILE A 42 -3.53 13.59 -10.32
N PRO A 43 -4.31 14.70 -10.20
CA PRO A 43 -4.96 15.04 -8.94
C PRO A 43 -5.97 13.95 -8.49
N LYS A 44 -6.72 13.39 -9.45
CA LYS A 44 -7.65 12.29 -9.17
C LYS A 44 -6.92 11.03 -8.71
N TYR A 45 -5.79 10.70 -9.32
CA TYR A 45 -5.00 9.54 -8.93
C TYR A 45 -4.42 9.70 -7.51
N MET A 46 -3.98 10.91 -7.15
CA MET A 46 -3.50 11.21 -5.79
C MET A 46 -4.60 11.06 -4.73
N ASP A 47 -5.80 11.55 -5.01
CA ASP A 47 -6.95 11.39 -4.12
C ASP A 47 -7.35 9.91 -3.97
N LEU A 48 -7.43 9.16 -5.07
CA LEU A 48 -7.69 7.71 -5.02
C LEU A 48 -6.66 6.95 -4.19
N GLN A 49 -5.38 7.29 -4.31
CA GLN A 49 -4.35 6.70 -3.45
C GLN A 49 -4.55 7.05 -1.98
N ASN A 50 -4.90 8.30 -1.66
CA ASN A 50 -5.14 8.71 -0.28
C ASN A 50 -6.35 7.96 0.32
N GLN A 51 -7.44 7.88 -0.42
CA GLN A 51 -8.63 7.12 -0.01
C GLN A 51 -8.33 5.63 0.16
N ALA A 52 -7.52 5.05 -0.74
CA ALA A 52 -7.07 3.67 -0.61
C ALA A 52 -6.28 3.45 0.69
N ARG A 53 -5.34 4.35 1.03
CA ARG A 53 -4.59 4.28 2.31
C ARG A 53 -5.51 4.38 3.51
N ILE A 54 -6.47 5.31 3.51
CA ILE A 54 -7.44 5.44 4.61
C ILE A 54 -8.23 4.14 4.78
N LYS A 55 -8.73 3.55 3.69
CA LYS A 55 -9.45 2.26 3.73
C LYS A 55 -8.57 1.11 4.20
N SER A 56 -7.32 1.02 3.74
CA SER A 56 -6.36 0.03 4.25
C SER A 56 -6.13 0.19 5.75
N GLY A 57 -5.99 1.42 6.24
CA GLY A 57 -5.89 1.68 7.68
C GLY A 57 -7.15 1.31 8.46
N GLN A 58 -8.34 1.44 7.87
CA GLN A 58 -9.58 0.94 8.48
C GLN A 58 -9.61 -0.60 8.59
N THR A 59 -9.09 -1.31 7.59
CA THR A 59 -8.90 -2.77 7.67
C THR A 59 -7.97 -3.15 8.81
N ALA A 60 -6.85 -2.43 8.97
CA ALA A 60 -5.94 -2.63 10.09
C ALA A 60 -6.64 -2.43 11.45
N ILE A 61 -7.53 -1.44 11.58
CA ILE A 61 -8.34 -1.27 12.79
C ILE A 61 -9.24 -2.49 13.03
N ALA A 62 -9.89 -3.03 11.99
CA ALA A 62 -10.75 -4.20 12.14
C ALA A 62 -9.97 -5.43 12.61
N GLU A 63 -8.75 -5.63 12.12
CA GLU A 63 -7.84 -6.68 12.59
C GLU A 63 -7.49 -6.48 14.08
N ILE A 64 -7.12 -5.26 14.48
CA ILE A 64 -6.81 -4.94 15.89
C ILE A 64 -8.01 -5.23 16.80
N LYS A 65 -9.23 -4.82 16.40
CA LYS A 65 -10.45 -5.11 17.16
C LYS A 65 -10.65 -6.61 17.34
N THR A 66 -10.35 -7.39 16.31
CA THR A 66 -10.43 -8.86 16.37
C THR A 66 -9.40 -9.41 17.36
N ARG A 67 -8.15 -8.94 17.31
CA ARG A 67 -7.08 -9.32 18.25
C ARG A 67 -7.47 -9.02 19.70
N LEU A 68 -8.04 -7.84 19.97
CA LEU A 68 -8.53 -7.46 21.30
C LEU A 68 -9.69 -8.36 21.76
N SER A 69 -10.66 -8.65 20.90
CA SER A 69 -11.77 -9.57 21.22
C SER A 69 -11.29 -11.00 21.47
N THR A 70 -10.31 -11.49 20.71
CA THR A 70 -9.70 -12.81 20.95
C THR A 70 -8.94 -12.83 22.27
N ALA A 71 -8.14 -11.80 22.57
CA ALA A 71 -7.42 -11.67 23.83
C ALA A 71 -8.38 -11.58 25.03
N TYR A 72 -9.52 -10.89 24.87
CA TYR A 72 -10.60 -10.87 25.86
C TYR A 72 -11.14 -12.29 26.14
N GLY A 73 -11.44 -13.06 25.09
CA GLY A 73 -11.90 -14.45 25.25
C GLY A 73 -10.87 -15.34 25.96
N GLN A 74 -9.58 -15.18 25.65
CA GLN A 74 -8.49 -15.87 26.36
C GLN A 74 -8.43 -15.45 27.82
N TYR A 75 -8.62 -14.16 28.11
CA TYR A 75 -8.65 -13.64 29.47
C TYR A 75 -9.73 -14.28 30.33
N LEU A 76 -10.95 -14.38 29.80
CA LEU A 76 -12.04 -15.06 30.51
C LEU A 76 -11.70 -16.52 30.80
N LEU A 77 -11.10 -17.23 29.84
CA LEU A 77 -10.73 -18.63 30.03
C LEU A 77 -9.66 -18.81 31.11
N SER A 78 -8.64 -17.94 31.12
CA SER A 78 -7.56 -17.99 32.11
C SER A 78 -7.99 -17.55 33.52
N ASN A 79 -9.02 -16.69 33.63
CA ASN A 79 -9.50 -16.14 34.90
C ASN A 79 -10.84 -16.74 35.35
N GLN A 80 -11.15 -17.98 34.94
CA GLN A 80 -12.35 -18.72 35.37
C GLN A 80 -13.66 -17.96 35.12
N GLY A 81 -13.75 -17.24 33.99
CA GLY A 81 -14.92 -16.45 33.61
C GLY A 81 -15.02 -15.06 34.26
N SER A 82 -14.03 -14.66 35.08
CA SER A 82 -14.01 -13.34 35.68
C SER A 82 -13.71 -12.27 34.63
N ALA A 83 -14.59 -11.27 34.52
CA ALA A 83 -14.43 -10.18 33.57
C ALA A 83 -13.20 -9.32 33.92
N PRO A 84 -12.40 -8.89 32.93
CA PRO A 84 -11.28 -7.98 33.13
C PRO A 84 -11.78 -6.62 33.61
N ALA A 85 -11.10 -6.04 34.61
CA ALA A 85 -11.45 -4.73 35.15
C ALA A 85 -11.19 -3.57 34.16
N ASN A 86 -10.23 -3.75 33.24
CA ASN A 86 -9.87 -2.78 32.23
C ASN A 86 -9.17 -3.46 31.04
N ILE A 87 -8.93 -2.70 29.97
CA ILE A 87 -8.24 -3.19 28.76
C ILE A 87 -6.79 -3.58 29.06
N ALA A 88 -6.14 -2.92 30.02
CA ALA A 88 -4.76 -3.21 30.38
C ALA A 88 -4.59 -4.63 30.94
N ALA A 89 -5.59 -5.15 31.65
CA ALA A 89 -5.60 -6.53 32.15
C ALA A 89 -5.57 -7.56 31.00
N ILE A 90 -6.26 -7.27 29.89
CA ILE A 90 -6.27 -8.11 28.69
C ILE A 90 -4.90 -8.07 28.00
N CYS A 91 -4.39 -6.85 27.78
CA CYS A 91 -3.08 -6.61 27.18
C CYS A 91 -1.92 -7.28 27.95
N SER A 92 -1.98 -7.23 29.29
CA SER A 92 -0.96 -7.83 30.14
C SER A 92 -0.98 -9.37 30.12
N LEU A 93 -2.14 -10.00 29.88
CA LEU A 93 -2.24 -11.45 29.82
C LEU A 93 -1.60 -12.02 28.55
N VAL A 94 -1.72 -11.31 27.42
CA VAL A 94 -1.13 -11.74 26.14
C VAL A 94 0.39 -11.74 26.21
N ASN A 95 0.99 -10.86 27.03
CA ASN A 95 2.42 -10.74 27.35
C ASN A 95 3.40 -10.84 26.16
N ASP A 96 2.89 -10.68 24.94
CA ASP A 96 3.60 -10.72 23.68
C ASP A 96 3.33 -9.41 22.95
N THR A 97 4.34 -8.54 22.98
CA THR A 97 4.30 -7.22 22.35
C THR A 97 4.20 -7.28 20.84
N SER A 98 4.42 -8.46 20.21
CA SER A 98 4.19 -8.69 18.79
C SER A 98 2.70 -8.86 18.43
N ILE A 99 1.82 -9.06 19.42
CA ILE A 99 0.39 -9.26 19.23
C ILE A 99 -0.43 -8.10 19.80
N LEU A 100 -0.12 -7.58 20.98
CA LEU A 100 -0.75 -6.39 21.54
C LEU A 100 0.27 -5.65 22.42
N PRO A 101 0.13 -4.33 22.62
CA PRO A 101 0.98 -3.62 23.56
C PRO A 101 0.85 -4.24 24.97
N ALA A 102 1.95 -4.25 25.73
CA ALA A 102 1.99 -4.85 27.08
C ALA A 102 1.08 -4.14 28.10
N ASN A 103 0.63 -2.93 27.79
CA ASN A 103 -0.33 -2.15 28.54
C ASN A 103 -1.43 -1.65 27.57
N ALA A 104 -2.50 -1.03 28.06
CA ALA A 104 -3.55 -0.49 27.20
C ALA A 104 -3.10 0.72 26.32
N ASN A 105 -1.79 1.03 26.28
CA ASN A 105 -1.22 2.27 25.79
C ASN A 105 0.09 2.04 25.04
N GLY A 106 0.02 1.80 23.74
CA GLY A 106 1.23 1.64 22.96
C GLY A 106 1.01 1.26 21.51
N ASN A 107 2.12 1.13 20.80
CA ASN A 107 2.13 0.65 19.42
C ASN A 107 1.56 -0.76 19.35
N ILE A 108 0.71 -1.00 18.35
CA ILE A 108 0.27 -2.33 17.96
C ILE A 108 1.01 -2.71 16.69
N PRO A 109 1.88 -3.72 16.72
CA PRO A 109 2.58 -4.17 15.53
C PRO A 109 1.62 -4.88 14.56
N LEU A 110 1.66 -4.42 13.31
CA LEU A 110 0.85 -4.88 12.18
C LEU A 110 1.78 -5.06 10.96
N GLY A 111 2.97 -5.61 11.20
CA GLY A 111 4.07 -5.60 10.25
C GLY A 111 4.69 -4.20 10.08
N ASN A 112 5.37 -4.02 8.95
CA ASN A 112 6.06 -2.79 8.56
C ASN A 112 5.17 -1.77 7.84
N ASP A 113 3.97 -2.20 7.40
CA ASP A 113 3.09 -1.38 6.58
C ASP A 113 2.19 -0.44 7.41
N PHE A 114 2.02 -0.68 8.71
CA PHE A 114 1.10 0.10 9.53
C PHE A 114 1.76 0.58 10.82
N THR A 115 1.54 1.84 11.16
CA THR A 115 1.84 2.37 12.50
C THR A 115 0.52 2.64 13.21
N ALA A 116 0.10 1.69 14.05
CA ALA A 116 -1.10 1.79 14.86
C ALA A 116 -0.77 1.91 16.35
N ASN A 117 -1.62 2.61 17.09
CA ASN A 117 -1.51 2.78 18.53
C ASN A 117 -2.84 2.46 19.20
N LEU A 118 -2.76 1.84 20.38
CA LEU A 118 -3.85 1.70 21.33
C LEU A 118 -3.72 2.76 22.42
N ASN A 119 -4.82 3.37 22.81
CA ASN A 119 -4.94 4.21 23.99
C ASN A 119 -6.26 3.92 24.69
N ASN A 120 -6.24 3.01 25.66
CA ASN A 120 -7.38 2.59 26.46
C ASN A 120 -8.65 2.32 25.62
N GLY A 121 -8.51 1.53 24.56
CA GLY A 121 -9.60 1.13 23.67
C GLY A 121 -9.76 2.01 22.42
N LEU A 122 -9.21 3.22 22.42
CA LEU A 122 -9.07 4.00 21.19
C LEU A 122 -7.91 3.44 20.37
N ILE A 123 -8.20 3.07 19.12
CA ILE A 123 -7.23 2.60 18.14
C ILE A 123 -7.04 3.72 17.12
N THR A 124 -5.79 4.09 16.87
CA THR A 124 -5.43 5.12 15.89
C THR A 124 -4.38 4.57 14.93
N VAL A 125 -4.62 4.65 13.63
CA VAL A 125 -3.61 4.38 12.60
C VAL A 125 -3.06 5.71 12.12
N THR A 126 -1.75 5.87 12.27
CA THR A 126 -1.03 7.13 11.97
C THR A 126 -0.22 7.05 10.69
N GLN A 127 0.13 5.85 10.23
CA GLN A 127 0.82 5.64 8.96
C GLN A 127 0.35 4.36 8.26
N VAL A 128 0.35 4.41 6.93
CA VAL A 128 0.15 3.28 6.01
C VAL A 128 1.22 3.32 4.93
N ASN A 129 2.02 2.26 4.81
CA ASN A 129 3.17 2.12 3.92
C ASN A 129 4.12 3.33 3.99
N GLY A 130 4.50 3.73 5.21
CA GLY A 130 5.38 4.87 5.48
C GLY A 130 4.79 6.27 5.20
N VAL A 131 3.54 6.36 4.75
CA VAL A 131 2.84 7.62 4.52
C VAL A 131 1.93 7.95 5.70
N SER A 132 2.04 9.17 6.22
CA SER A 132 1.17 9.64 7.30
C SER A 132 -0.28 9.72 6.85
N VAL A 133 -1.19 9.17 7.66
CA VAL A 133 -2.63 9.25 7.47
C VAL A 133 -3.27 9.84 8.73
N SER A 134 -4.34 10.61 8.55
CA SER A 134 -5.07 11.25 9.64
C SER A 134 -6.53 10.83 9.63
N GLY A 135 -7.16 10.85 10.81
CA GLY A 135 -8.58 10.53 10.98
C GLY A 135 -8.93 9.03 10.88
N VAL A 136 -7.93 8.16 10.77
CA VAL A 136 -8.14 6.70 10.74
C VAL A 136 -8.16 6.19 12.18
N THR A 137 -9.34 6.24 12.80
CA THR A 137 -9.54 5.85 14.20
C THR A 137 -10.71 4.89 14.36
N GLY A 138 -10.64 4.03 15.36
CA GLY A 138 -11.78 3.21 15.77
C GLY A 138 -11.69 2.89 17.25
N THR A 139 -12.83 2.62 17.87
CA THR A 139 -12.87 2.25 19.28
C THR A 139 -13.20 0.77 19.45
N TRP A 140 -12.56 0.17 20.44
CA TRP A 140 -12.92 -1.12 21.00
C TRP A 140 -13.20 -0.90 22.49
N ALA A 141 -14.31 -1.42 22.97
CA ALA A 141 -14.71 -1.33 24.37
C ALA A 141 -14.87 -2.74 24.92
N LEU A 142 -14.69 -2.85 26.23
CA LEU A 142 -14.93 -4.09 26.97
C LEU A 142 -16.38 -4.54 26.75
N PRO A 143 -16.61 -5.80 26.35
CA PRO A 143 -17.95 -6.38 26.37
C PRO A 143 -18.49 -6.40 27.80
N ASN A 144 -19.77 -6.09 27.95
CA ASN A 144 -20.49 -6.22 29.23
C ASN A 144 -20.87 -7.67 29.52
#